data_AF-A0A8J4YC04-F1
#
_entry.id   AF-A0A8J4YC04-F1
#
_cell.length_a   1.000
_cell.length_b   1.000
_cell.length_c   1.000
_cell.angle_alpha   90.00
_cell.angle_beta   90.00
_cell.angle_gamma   90.00
#
_symmetry.space_group_name_H-M   'P 1'
#
loop_
_entity.id
_entity.type
_entity.pdbx_description
1 polymer ?
#
loop_
_entity_poly.entity_id
_entity_poly.type
_entity_poly.pdbx_seq_one_letter_code
_entity_poly.pdbx_strand_id
1 'polypeptide(L)'
;MESIEPKSSDTPLDQIPEQPFSLPQGCILDTDAHIPTKCIARYHGFGQRAGFGLPRPTIIPVHVVVFNDDLLGVIWIDFEDFTLYSRVKETFTTNNMQMGPSCL
;
A
#
# COMPACT_ATOMS: atom_id res chain seq x y z
N MET A 1 -4.61 1.24 28.81
CA MET A 1 -4.63 0.54 27.51
C MET A 1 -3.26 0.81 26.91
N GLU A 2 -2.36 -0.17 26.91
CA GLU A 2 -1.02 0.03 26.34
C GLU A 2 -1.16 0.25 24.83
N SER A 3 -0.38 1.19 24.28
CA SER A 3 -0.33 1.42 22.84
C SER A 3 0.31 0.20 22.20
N ILE A 4 -0.48 -0.58 21.46
CA ILE A 4 -0.02 -1.75 20.69
C ILE A 4 0.77 -1.29 19.44
N GLU A 5 0.75 0.02 19.14
CA GLU A 5 1.41 0.57 17.97
C GLU A 5 2.94 0.50 18.13
N PRO A 6 3.66 -0.11 17.17
CA PRO A 6 5.10 -0.19 17.21
C PRO A 6 5.69 1.23 17.13
N LYS A 7 6.77 1.47 17.89
CA LYS A 7 7.49 2.75 17.81
C LYS A 7 8.05 2.94 16.40
N SER A 8 7.93 4.16 15.88
CA SER A 8 8.59 4.52 14.62
C SER A 8 10.09 4.30 14.71
N SER A 9 10.70 3.88 13.61
CA SER A 9 12.16 3.86 13.47
C SER A 9 12.68 5.30 13.45
N ASP A 10 13.77 5.56 14.16
CA ASP A 10 14.54 6.82 14.08
C ASP A 10 15.54 6.80 12.91
N THR A 11 15.73 5.65 12.25
CA THR A 11 16.68 5.48 11.13
C THR A 11 16.11 6.06 9.83
N PRO A 12 16.86 6.94 9.13
CA PRO A 12 16.49 7.43 7.80
C PRO A 12 16.27 6.31 6.78
N LEU A 13 15.31 6.47 5.87
CA LEU A 13 14.90 5.45 4.90
C LEU A 13 16.06 4.93 4.03
N ASP A 14 16.97 5.81 3.63
CA ASP A 14 18.16 5.52 2.83
C ASP A 14 19.22 4.69 3.56
N GLN A 15 19.10 4.57 4.88
CA GLN A 15 20.00 3.81 5.75
C GLN A 15 19.38 2.51 6.25
N ILE A 16 18.11 2.24 5.94
CA ILE A 16 17.46 0.99 6.30
C ILE A 16 17.89 -0.08 5.30
N PRO A 17 18.54 -1.17 5.74
CA PRO A 17 18.87 -2.28 4.85
C PRO A 17 17.58 -2.96 4.37
N GLU A 18 17.58 -3.43 3.13
CA GLU A 18 16.48 -4.25 2.60
C GLU A 18 16.17 -5.42 3.54
N GLN A 19 14.90 -5.58 3.87
CA GLN A 19 14.41 -6.66 4.72
C GLN A 19 13.63 -7.68 3.88
N PRO A 20 13.72 -8.99 4.20
CA PRO A 20 12.91 -10.01 3.56
C PRO A 20 11.41 -9.68 3.65
N PHE A 21 10.68 -9.97 2.59
CA PHE A 21 9.24 -9.83 2.52
C PHE A 21 8.61 -11.12 1.99
N SER A 22 7.53 -11.53 2.63
CA SER A 22 6.63 -12.59 2.19
C SER A 22 5.22 -12.14 2.49
N LEU A 23 4.31 -12.34 1.55
CA LEU A 23 2.91 -12.04 1.77
C LEU A 23 2.36 -12.93 2.91
N PRO A 24 1.62 -12.37 3.89
CA PRO A 24 1.00 -13.19 4.92
C PRO A 24 0.08 -14.25 4.33
N GLN A 25 0.06 -15.44 4.95
CA GLN A 25 -0.83 -16.51 4.52
C GLN A 25 -2.29 -16.05 4.59
N GLY A 26 -3.07 -16.38 3.57
CA GLY A 26 -4.49 -16.02 3.48
C GLY A 26 -4.76 -14.70 2.77
N CYS A 27 -3.74 -13.85 2.59
CA CYS A 27 -3.91 -12.63 1.81
C CYS A 27 -4.25 -12.95 0.35
N ILE A 28 -5.35 -12.38 -0.12
CA ILE A 28 -5.79 -12.42 -1.51
C ILE A 28 -4.92 -11.44 -2.31
N LEU A 29 -4.60 -11.82 -3.54
CA LEU A 29 -3.90 -10.97 -4.50
C LEU A 29 -4.72 -10.91 -5.78
N ASP A 30 -5.30 -9.76 -6.09
CA ASP A 30 -6.10 -9.54 -7.31
C ASP A 30 -5.22 -9.14 -8.51
N THR A 31 -4.08 -9.83 -8.69
CA THR A 31 -3.19 -9.65 -9.84
C THR A 31 -2.23 -10.83 -9.99
N ASP A 32 -1.86 -11.16 -11.24
CA ASP A 32 -0.78 -12.11 -11.53
C ASP A 32 0.63 -11.47 -11.43
N ALA A 33 0.71 -10.22 -10.96
CA ALA A 33 1.98 -9.51 -10.84
C ALA A 33 2.93 -10.19 -9.84
N HIS A 34 4.21 -10.22 -10.18
CA HIS A 34 5.24 -10.75 -9.30
C HIS A 34 5.47 -9.83 -8.09
N ILE A 35 5.31 -10.39 -6.89
CA ILE A 35 5.61 -9.70 -5.62
C ILE A 35 7.11 -9.85 -5.30
N PRO A 36 7.85 -8.75 -5.09
CA PRO A 36 9.24 -8.84 -4.65
C PRO A 36 9.40 -9.50 -3.29
N THR A 37 10.49 -10.25 -3.11
CA THR A 37 10.79 -10.98 -1.87
C THR A 37 11.54 -10.16 -0.82
N LYS A 38 11.72 -8.86 -1.06
CA LYS A 38 12.37 -7.91 -0.15
C LYS A 38 11.71 -6.54 -0.24
N CYS A 39 11.70 -5.79 0.85
CA CYS A 39 11.20 -4.42 0.92
C CYS A 39 12.19 -3.49 1.63
N ILE A 40 12.11 -2.18 1.40
CA ILE A 40 12.98 -1.17 2.01
C ILE A 40 12.37 -0.57 3.29
N ALA A 41 11.03 -0.50 3.36
CA ALA A 41 10.35 0.02 4.53
C ALA A 41 8.91 -0.49 4.66
N ARG A 42 8.38 -0.31 5.86
CA ARG A 42 7.04 -0.70 6.27
C ARG A 42 6.44 0.38 7.15
N TYR A 43 5.20 0.75 6.90
CA TYR A 43 4.50 1.79 7.64
C TYR A 43 3.12 1.31 8.09
N HIS A 44 2.73 1.71 9.29
CA HIS A 44 1.34 1.69 9.69
C HIS A 44 0.62 2.83 8.96
N GLY A 45 -0.49 2.51 8.30
CA GLY A 45 -1.28 3.47 7.55
C GLY A 45 -2.76 3.29 7.81
N PHE A 46 -3.56 4.13 7.19
CA PHE A 46 -5.01 4.10 7.27
C PHE A 46 -5.62 4.17 5.88
N GLY A 47 -6.44 3.18 5.54
CA GLY A 47 -7.16 3.10 4.29
C GLY A 47 -8.64 3.40 4.48
N GLN A 48 -9.31 3.86 3.43
CA GLN A 48 -10.75 4.11 3.47
C GLN A 48 -11.50 2.92 2.86
N ARG A 49 -12.44 2.38 3.64
CA ARG A 49 -13.41 1.37 3.20
C ARG A 49 -14.79 2.01 3.08
N ALA A 50 -15.52 1.68 2.03
CA ALA A 50 -16.93 2.02 1.90
C ALA A 50 -17.71 0.89 1.24
N GLY A 51 -19.00 0.76 1.58
CA GLY A 51 -19.89 -0.19 0.93
C GLY A 51 -20.31 0.26 -0.47
N PHE A 52 -20.97 -0.62 -1.21
CA PHE A 52 -21.54 -0.28 -2.52
C PHE A 52 -22.50 0.93 -2.42
N GLY A 53 -22.38 1.89 -3.35
CA GLY A 53 -23.13 3.17 -3.29
C GLY A 53 -22.59 4.19 -2.26
N LEU A 54 -21.47 3.85 -1.61
CA LEU A 54 -20.66 4.64 -0.67
C LEU A 54 -21.35 5.23 0.60
N PRO A 55 -22.36 4.60 1.23
CA PRO A 55 -22.78 5.01 2.56
C PRO A 55 -21.72 4.65 3.62
N ARG A 56 -21.52 5.56 4.59
CA ARG A 56 -20.72 5.36 5.83
C ARG A 56 -19.28 4.90 5.58
N PRO A 57 -18.42 5.75 4.98
CA PRO A 57 -17.00 5.44 4.86
C PRO A 57 -16.40 5.22 6.25
N THR A 58 -15.58 4.19 6.37
CA THR A 58 -14.85 3.84 7.59
C THR A 58 -13.36 3.87 7.29
N ILE A 59 -12.57 4.38 8.22
CA ILE A 59 -11.12 4.31 8.15
C ILE A 59 -10.67 3.04 8.86
N ILE A 60 -9.88 2.22 8.16
CA ILE A 60 -9.36 0.94 8.66
C ILE A 60 -7.83 0.96 8.64
N PRO A 61 -7.16 0.29 9.58
CA PRO A 61 -5.70 0.18 9.57
C PRO A 61 -5.23 -0.63 8.37
N VAL A 62 -4.11 -0.21 7.79
CA VAL A 62 -3.43 -0.92 6.71
C VAL A 62 -1.94 -1.01 6.99
N HIS A 63 -1.28 -1.98 6.37
CA HIS A 63 0.17 -2.10 6.38
C HIS A 63 0.72 -1.72 5.01
N VAL A 64 1.45 -0.61 4.94
CA VAL A 64 2.09 -0.16 3.70
C VAL A 64 3.48 -0.76 3.62
N VAL A 65 3.81 -1.38 2.50
CA VAL A 65 5.10 -2.02 2.22
C VAL A 65 5.73 -1.32 1.04
N VAL A 66 6.90 -0.71 1.23
CA VAL A 66 7.64 -0.03 0.15
C VAL A 66 8.70 -0.98 -0.37
N PHE A 67 8.60 -1.37 -1.64
CA PHE A 67 9.55 -2.28 -2.28
C PHE A 67 10.73 -1.53 -2.90
N ASN A 68 10.43 -0.46 -3.63
CA ASN A 68 11.40 0.44 -4.25
C ASN A 68 10.71 1.78 -4.60
N ASP A 69 11.40 2.65 -5.34
CA ASP A 69 10.89 3.97 -5.74
C ASP A 69 9.63 3.94 -6.61
N ASP A 70 9.29 2.79 -7.19
CA ASP A 70 8.23 2.63 -8.19
C ASP A 70 7.18 1.60 -7.82
N LEU A 71 7.33 0.92 -6.69
CA LEU A 71 6.46 -0.17 -6.30
C LEU A 71 6.24 -0.16 -4.79
N LEU A 72 4.97 -0.10 -4.42
CA LEU A 72 4.52 -0.29 -3.05
C LEU A 72 3.35 -1.27 -3.02
N GLY A 73 3.16 -1.90 -1.88
CA GLY A 73 2.03 -2.76 -1.58
C GLY A 73 1.26 -2.24 -0.38
N VAL A 74 -0.03 -2.54 -0.33
CA VAL A 74 -0.90 -2.25 0.82
C VAL A 74 -1.59 -3.53 1.24
N ILE A 75 -1.35 -3.95 2.47
CA ILE A 75 -2.08 -5.05 3.11
C ILE A 75 -3.28 -4.45 3.84
N TRP A 76 -4.47 -4.80 3.39
CA TRP A 76 -5.74 -4.45 4.00
C TRP A 76 -6.08 -5.47 5.07
N ILE A 77 -5.69 -5.17 6.32
CA ILE A 77 -5.72 -6.13 7.43
C ILE A 77 -7.12 -6.72 7.63
N ASP A 78 -8.16 -5.87 7.64
CA ASP A 78 -9.55 -6.29 7.86
C ASP A 78 -10.15 -7.15 6.74
N PHE A 79 -9.50 -7.17 5.57
CA PHE A 79 -9.98 -7.88 4.38
C PHE A 79 -9.15 -9.09 4.00
N GLU A 80 -8.01 -9.29 4.66
CA GLU A 80 -7.01 -10.27 4.22
C GLU A 80 -6.70 -10.09 2.73
N ASP A 81 -6.48 -8.85 2.30
CA ASP A 81 -6.28 -8.50 0.90
C ASP A 81 -4.99 -7.71 0.71
N PHE A 82 -4.36 -7.88 -0.45
CA PHE A 82 -3.12 -7.21 -0.81
C PHE A 82 -3.21 -6.57 -2.18
N THR A 83 -2.99 -5.26 -2.21
CA THR A 83 -2.99 -4.47 -3.44
C THR A 83 -1.58 -3.98 -3.75
N LEU A 84 -1.12 -4.20 -4.98
CA LEU A 84 0.11 -3.62 -5.51
C LEU A 84 -0.16 -2.33 -6.26
N TYR A 85 0.70 -1.34 -6.06
CA TYR A 85 0.67 -0.06 -6.75
C TYR A 85 2.03 0.16 -7.42
N SER A 86 2.00 0.41 -8.73
CA SER A 86 3.19 0.74 -9.51
C SER A 86 3.15 2.20 -9.99
N ARG A 87 4.31 2.85 -10.02
CA ARG A 87 4.45 4.22 -10.51
C ARG A 87 4.13 4.27 -12.01
N VAL A 88 3.17 5.13 -12.37
CA VAL A 88 2.93 5.53 -13.75
C VAL A 88 4.19 6.18 -14.33
N LYS A 89 4.69 5.65 -15.45
CA LYS A 89 5.94 6.10 -16.08
C LYS A 89 5.74 7.20 -17.11
N GLU A 90 4.51 7.44 -17.54
CA GLU A 90 4.23 8.55 -18.44
C GLU A 90 4.50 9.91 -17.79
N THR A 91 5.10 10.82 -18.54
CA THR A 91 5.19 12.22 -18.14
C THR A 91 3.94 12.95 -18.59
N PHE A 92 3.17 13.47 -17.63
CA PHE A 92 2.02 14.31 -17.92
C PHE A 92 2.50 15.70 -18.39
N THR A 93 2.36 15.99 -19.68
CA THR A 93 2.88 17.23 -20.30
C THR A 93 1.91 18.41 -20.25
N THR A 94 0.65 18.15 -19.91
CA THR A 94 -0.36 19.18 -19.69
C THR A 94 -0.90 19.00 -18.28
N ASN A 95 -0.84 20.03 -17.43
CA ASN A 95 -1.42 20.07 -16.08
C ASN A 95 -2.95 20.12 -16.11
N ASN A 96 -3.56 19.36 -17.01
CA ASN A 96 -4.97 19.17 -16.98
C ASN A 96 -5.18 17.97 -16.06
N MET A 97 -5.64 18.23 -14.83
CA MET A 97 -6.44 17.26 -14.07
C MET A 97 -7.77 16.99 -14.83
N GLN A 98 -7.69 16.70 -16.13
CA GLN A 98 -8.79 16.14 -16.88
C GLN A 98 -8.80 14.67 -16.49
N MET A 99 -9.73 14.35 -15.60
CA MET A 99 -10.15 12.99 -15.30
C MET A 99 -10.08 12.18 -16.58
N GLY A 100 -9.17 11.20 -16.64
CA GLY A 100 -9.21 10.19 -17.68
C GLY A 100 -10.60 9.55 -17.70
N PRO A 101 -11.02 8.90 -18.80
CA PRO A 101 -12.28 8.16 -18.79
C PRO A 101 -12.26 7.23 -17.58
N SER A 102 -13.28 7.34 -16.74
CA SER A 102 -13.43 6.55 -15.54
C SER A 102 -13.15 5.09 -15.87
N CYS A 103 -12.19 4.47 -15.19
CA CYS A 103 -12.05 3.02 -15.18
C CYS A 103 -13.22 2.47 -14.36
N LEU A 104 -14.38 2.33 -15.00
CA LEU A 104 -15.51 1.49 -14.61
C LEU A 104 -15.86 0.60 -15.80
#